data_AF-A0A1V9YDD1-F1
#
_entry.id   AF-A0A1V9YDD1-F1
#
_cell.length_a   1.000
_cell.length_b   1.000
_cell.length_c   1.000
_cell.angle_alpha   90.00
_cell.angle_beta   90.00
_cell.angle_gamma   90.00
#
_symmetry.space_group_name_H-M   'P 1'
#
loop_
_entity.id
_entity.type
_entity.pdbx_description
1 polymer ?
#
loop_
_entity_poly.entity_id
_entity_poly.type
_entity_poly.pdbx_seq_one_letter_code
_entity_poly.pdbx_strand_id
1 'polypeptide(L)'
;MVQGDISIGIENHAPSQKHLVTEAFYTTSPLNHPLGQFQRRVICKKYIDPAEQDKRCIIVCRSVVDDELWPFEKNAPYANEVYWLLLEGNTTFANLKLYHKVQFSVCYPEIKMPCTRLKEHFKSLRQKFIHHATHAAIAN
;
A
#
# COMPACT_ATOMS: atom_id res chain seq x y z
N MET A 1 -12.53 7.60 -8.81
CA MET A 1 -11.44 6.69 -9.21
C MET A 1 -10.28 7.57 -9.65
N VAL A 2 -9.16 7.58 -8.93
CA VAL A 2 -7.96 8.34 -9.32
C VAL A 2 -6.91 7.31 -9.72
N GLN A 3 -6.64 7.20 -11.01
CA GLN A 3 -5.63 6.32 -11.60
C GLN A 3 -4.41 7.18 -11.96
N GLY A 4 -3.21 6.72 -11.63
CA GLY A 4 -1.96 7.38 -11.99
C GLY A 4 -0.86 6.33 -12.14
N ASP A 5 -0.16 6.35 -13.27
CA ASP A 5 0.86 5.37 -13.67
C ASP A 5 2.25 6.03 -13.60
N ILE A 6 3.23 5.46 -12.87
CA ILE A 6 4.60 6.01 -12.77
C ILE A 6 5.69 4.96 -12.57
N SER A 7 6.77 5.14 -13.33
CA SER A 7 7.91 4.27 -13.63
C SER A 7 9.25 4.53 -12.85
N ILE A 8 9.92 3.53 -12.24
CA ILE A 8 11.26 3.57 -11.55
C ILE A 8 12.14 2.28 -11.72
N GLY A 9 13.42 2.34 -12.09
CA GLY A 9 14.28 1.16 -12.33
C GLY A 9 14.92 0.52 -11.08
N ILE A 10 15.12 -0.81 -11.09
CA ILE A 10 15.90 -1.60 -10.10
C ILE A 10 16.59 -2.77 -10.83
N GLU A 11 17.88 -3.03 -10.52
CA GLU A 11 18.70 -4.09 -11.14
C GLU A 11 18.56 -5.47 -10.48
N ASN A 12 18.70 -6.52 -11.29
CA ASN A 12 18.39 -7.92 -10.96
C ASN A 12 19.64 -8.75 -10.65
N HIS A 13 19.50 -9.68 -9.69
CA HIS A 13 20.29 -10.90 -9.63
C HIS A 13 19.42 -12.10 -9.18
N ALA A 14 19.56 -13.23 -9.88
CA ALA A 14 18.92 -14.54 -9.65
C ALA A 14 20.02 -15.61 -9.39
N PRO A 15 19.78 -16.81 -8.80
CA PRO A 15 18.72 -17.74 -9.26
C PRO A 15 18.04 -18.69 -8.22
N SER A 16 16.92 -19.27 -8.68
CA SER A 16 16.43 -20.67 -8.52
C SER A 16 15.19 -20.99 -7.64
N GLN A 17 14.27 -21.73 -8.29
CA GLN A 17 13.28 -22.73 -7.81
C GLN A 17 12.09 -22.34 -6.89
N LYS A 18 10.89 -22.42 -7.52
CA LYS A 18 9.55 -22.81 -6.99
C LYS A 18 9.32 -22.68 -5.48
N HIS A 19 8.93 -21.49 -5.04
CA HIS A 19 7.98 -21.28 -3.96
C HIS A 19 7.15 -20.02 -4.29
N LEU A 20 5.83 -20.14 -4.34
CA LEU A 20 4.96 -18.97 -4.13
C LEU A 20 5.36 -18.42 -2.76
N VAL A 21 6.11 -17.33 -2.70
CA VAL A 21 6.61 -16.78 -1.43
C VAL A 21 5.39 -16.47 -0.54
N THR A 22 5.24 -17.28 0.51
CA THR A 22 4.03 -17.53 1.29
C THR A 22 3.83 -16.61 2.50
N GLU A 23 4.58 -15.52 2.59
CA GLU A 23 4.58 -14.70 3.81
C GLU A 23 3.57 -13.55 3.70
N ALA A 24 2.63 -13.56 4.65
CA ALA A 24 1.76 -12.43 4.92
C ALA A 24 2.34 -11.64 6.10
N PHE A 25 2.37 -10.31 5.96
CA PHE A 25 2.88 -9.41 6.97
C PHE A 25 1.73 -8.68 7.63
N TYR A 26 1.79 -8.53 8.94
CA TYR A 26 0.81 -7.76 9.70
C TYR A 26 1.41 -6.42 10.12
N THR A 27 0.64 -5.34 9.99
CA THR A 27 1.06 -4.00 10.40
C THR A 27 -0.03 -3.29 11.18
N THR A 28 0.39 -2.56 12.21
CA THR A 28 -0.48 -1.79 13.11
C THR A 28 -0.30 -0.27 12.96
N SER A 29 0.54 0.16 12.00
CA SER A 29 0.87 1.58 11.82
C SER A 29 -0.40 2.38 11.51
N PRO A 30 -0.63 3.53 12.18
CA PRO A 30 -1.85 4.31 12.01
C PRO A 30 -1.95 4.90 10.59
N LEU A 31 -3.19 5.08 10.11
CA LEU A 31 -3.46 5.76 8.85
C LEU A 31 -3.55 7.27 9.08
N ASN A 32 -2.56 8.01 8.57
CA ASN A 32 -2.61 9.46 8.54
C ASN A 32 -3.38 9.90 7.30
N HIS A 33 -4.63 10.34 7.45
CA HIS A 33 -5.49 10.77 6.35
C HIS A 33 -5.89 12.25 6.52
N PRO A 34 -6.27 13.00 5.47
CA PRO A 34 -6.69 14.39 5.62
C PRO A 34 -7.92 14.61 6.53
N LEU A 35 -8.66 13.53 6.86
CA LEU A 35 -9.77 13.56 7.82
C LEU A 35 -9.34 13.31 9.27
N GLY A 36 -8.08 13.00 9.50
CA GLY A 36 -7.54 12.67 10.83
C GLY A 36 -6.62 11.45 10.80
N GLN A 37 -6.19 11.06 12.00
CA GLN A 37 -5.45 9.83 12.21
C GLN A 37 -6.40 8.71 12.63
N PHE A 38 -6.25 7.54 12.02
CA PHE A 38 -7.11 6.39 12.26
C PHE A 38 -6.27 5.20 12.72
N GLN A 39 -6.77 4.47 13.71
CA GLN A 39 -6.24 3.15 14.04
C GLN A 39 -6.38 2.23 12.82
N ARG A 40 -5.39 1.37 12.64
CA ARG A 40 -5.27 0.54 11.44
C ARG A 40 -4.55 -0.76 11.80
N ARG A 41 -5.15 -1.88 11.44
CA ARG A 41 -4.54 -3.23 11.47
C ARG A 41 -4.69 -3.80 10.08
N VAL A 42 -3.61 -4.18 9.43
CA VAL A 42 -3.63 -4.61 8.02
C VAL A 42 -2.76 -5.83 7.85
N ILE A 43 -3.30 -6.84 7.16
CA ILE A 43 -2.54 -7.94 6.61
C ILE A 43 -2.18 -7.61 5.16
N CYS A 44 -0.91 -7.70 4.85
CA CYS A 44 -0.33 -7.49 3.53
C CYS A 44 0.17 -8.83 3.01
N LYS A 45 -0.15 -9.19 1.77
CA LYS A 45 0.39 -10.38 1.13
C LYS A 45 0.97 -10.04 -0.23
N LYS A 46 2.20 -10.51 -0.46
CA LYS A 46 2.91 -10.35 -1.73
C LYS A 46 2.54 -11.50 -2.66
N TYR A 47 2.32 -11.18 -3.92
CA TYR A 47 2.07 -12.11 -5.01
C TYR A 47 3.04 -11.78 -6.14
N ILE A 48 3.81 -12.78 -6.54
CA ILE A 48 4.75 -12.69 -7.65
C ILE A 48 4.44 -13.89 -8.54
N ASP A 49 4.21 -13.64 -9.82
CA ASP A 49 4.20 -14.72 -10.80
C ASP A 49 5.65 -15.18 -11.02
N PRO A 50 5.99 -16.46 -10.80
CA PRO A 50 7.33 -16.96 -11.03
C PRO A 50 7.86 -16.69 -12.45
N ALA A 51 6.99 -16.62 -13.46
CA ALA A 51 7.37 -16.30 -14.84
C ALA A 51 7.68 -14.81 -15.05
N GLU A 52 7.23 -13.94 -14.14
CA GLU A 52 7.39 -12.48 -14.19
C GLU A 52 8.07 -11.94 -12.94
N GLN A 53 8.92 -12.73 -12.28
CA GLN A 53 9.46 -12.41 -10.95
C GLN A 53 10.16 -11.03 -10.88
N ASP A 54 10.84 -10.65 -11.96
CA ASP A 54 11.57 -9.38 -12.06
C ASP A 54 10.76 -8.27 -12.75
N LYS A 55 9.56 -8.60 -13.21
CA LYS A 55 8.71 -7.70 -14.00
C LYS A 55 7.47 -7.26 -13.24
N ARG A 56 6.97 -8.08 -12.32
CA ARG A 56 5.67 -7.82 -11.70
C ARG A 56 5.60 -8.31 -10.25
N CYS A 57 5.19 -7.41 -9.38
CA CYS A 57 4.89 -7.71 -7.98
C CYS A 57 3.56 -7.07 -7.60
N ILE A 58 2.65 -7.86 -7.03
CA ILE A 58 1.37 -7.40 -6.52
C ILE A 58 1.40 -7.54 -5.00
N ILE A 59 1.06 -6.48 -4.28
CA ILE A 59 0.84 -6.53 -2.83
C ILE A 59 -0.63 -6.24 -2.60
N VAL A 60 -1.33 -7.19 -2.00
CA VAL A 60 -2.74 -7.04 -1.61
C VAL A 60 -2.79 -6.85 -0.11
N CYS A 61 -3.49 -5.81 0.31
CA CYS A 61 -3.62 -5.44 1.71
C CYS A 61 -5.09 -5.35 2.11
N ARG A 62 -5.41 -5.89 3.30
CA ARG A 62 -6.76 -5.90 3.85
C ARG A 62 -6.73 -5.62 5.35
N SER A 63 -7.63 -4.76 5.82
CA SER A 63 -7.79 -4.55 7.26
C SER A 63 -8.28 -5.78 7.99
N VAL A 64 -7.81 -5.95 9.22
CA VAL A 64 -8.38 -6.84 10.23
C VAL A 64 -9.20 -5.96 11.17
N VAL A 65 -10.53 -6.09 11.14
CA VAL A 65 -11.42 -5.23 11.96
C VAL A 65 -11.70 -5.87 13.31
N ASP A 66 -11.86 -7.19 13.33
CA ASP A 66 -12.14 -7.99 14.52
C ASP A 66 -10.88 -8.75 14.93
N ASP A 67 -9.87 -8.00 15.37
CA ASP A 67 -8.61 -8.57 15.88
C ASP A 67 -8.74 -8.89 17.37
N GLU A 68 -8.86 -10.17 17.73
CA GLU A 68 -8.98 -10.59 19.13
C GLU A 68 -7.68 -10.39 19.93
N LEU A 69 -6.52 -10.43 19.26
CA LEU A 69 -5.21 -10.31 19.91
C LEU A 69 -4.81 -8.85 20.11
N TRP A 70 -5.10 -7.99 19.14
CA TRP A 70 -4.77 -6.57 19.13
C TRP A 70 -5.98 -5.69 18.77
N PRO A 71 -7.05 -5.73 19.57
CA PRO A 71 -8.29 -5.04 19.27
C PRO A 71 -8.08 -3.52 19.15
N PHE A 72 -8.95 -2.88 18.38
CA PHE A 72 -9.00 -1.42 18.34
C PHE A 72 -9.45 -0.84 19.69
N GLU A 73 -8.89 0.30 20.04
CA GLU A 73 -9.37 1.09 21.17
C GLU A 73 -10.79 1.60 20.89
N LYS A 74 -11.73 1.31 21.80
CA LYS A 74 -13.18 1.55 21.58
C LYS A 74 -13.55 3.00 21.29
N ASN A 75 -12.77 3.95 21.80
CA ASN A 75 -13.08 5.39 21.73
C ASN A 75 -12.26 6.12 20.66
N ALA A 76 -11.40 5.42 19.92
CA ALA A 76 -10.58 6.03 18.87
C ALA A 76 -11.04 5.56 17.48
N PRO A 77 -11.05 6.44 16.48
CA PRO A 77 -11.52 6.10 15.14
C PRO A 77 -10.56 5.10 14.47
N TYR A 78 -11.09 4.21 13.64
CA TYR A 78 -10.31 3.24 12.89
C TYR A 78 -10.67 3.26 11.40
N ALA A 79 -9.78 2.72 10.58
CA ALA A 79 -9.96 2.59 9.14
C ALA A 79 -10.08 1.11 8.74
N ASN A 80 -11.13 0.79 7.99
CA ASN A 80 -11.29 -0.47 7.28
C ASN A 80 -10.94 -0.24 5.80
N GLU A 81 -9.77 -0.72 5.40
CA GLU A 81 -9.23 -0.51 4.05
C GLU A 81 -9.06 -1.82 3.27
N VAL A 82 -9.08 -1.65 1.95
CA VAL A 82 -8.55 -2.58 0.97
C VAL A 82 -7.67 -1.77 0.05
N TYR A 83 -6.41 -2.16 -0.10
CA TYR A 83 -5.57 -1.56 -1.12
C TYR A 83 -4.65 -2.55 -1.79
N TRP A 84 -4.46 -2.33 -3.09
CA TRP A 84 -3.69 -3.20 -3.97
C TRP A 84 -2.61 -2.33 -4.58
N LEU A 85 -1.37 -2.76 -4.43
CA LEU A 85 -0.20 -2.14 -5.04
C LEU A 85 0.28 -3.09 -6.13
N LEU A 86 0.37 -2.59 -7.35
CA LEU A 86 0.97 -3.29 -8.47
C LEU A 86 2.23 -2.54 -8.86
N LEU A 87 3.36 -3.24 -8.80
CA LEU A 87 4.67 -2.81 -9.23
C LEU A 87 5.00 -3.55 -10.52
N GLU A 88 5.19 -2.84 -11.63
CA GLU A 88 5.49 -3.43 -12.94
C GLU A 88 6.80 -2.86 -13.49
N GLY A 89 7.90 -3.61 -13.33
CA GLY A 89 9.19 -3.29 -13.93
C GLY A 89 9.16 -3.34 -15.47
N ASN A 90 9.60 -2.26 -16.11
CA ASN A 90 9.99 -2.21 -17.51
C ASN A 90 11.50 -1.90 -17.61
N THR A 91 12.10 -2.01 -18.80
CA THR A 91 13.54 -1.88 -19.08
C THR A 91 14.20 -0.60 -18.56
N THR A 92 13.43 0.42 -18.24
CA THR A 92 13.93 1.76 -17.86
C THR A 92 13.29 2.24 -16.54
N PHE A 93 12.24 1.57 -16.06
CA PHE A 93 11.10 2.24 -15.47
C PHE A 93 10.08 1.23 -14.88
N ALA A 94 9.85 1.15 -13.57
CA ALA A 94 8.79 0.36 -12.91
C ALA A 94 7.50 1.13 -12.56
N ASN A 95 6.38 0.75 -13.16
CA ASN A 95 5.08 1.36 -12.92
C ASN A 95 4.50 0.99 -11.56
N LEU A 96 4.12 1.98 -10.75
CA LEU A 96 3.33 1.82 -9.53
C LEU A 96 1.86 2.15 -9.80
N LYS A 97 0.98 1.18 -9.62
CA LYS A 97 -0.48 1.36 -9.63
C LYS A 97 -1.03 1.08 -8.25
N LEU A 98 -1.80 2.01 -7.71
CA LEU A 98 -2.46 1.88 -6.41
C LEU A 98 -3.97 1.92 -6.60
N TYR A 99 -4.63 0.83 -6.19
CA TYR A 99 -6.06 0.83 -5.91
C TYR A 99 -6.25 0.92 -4.40
N HIS A 100 -7.00 1.90 -3.90
CA HIS A 100 -7.25 2.04 -2.46
C HIS A 100 -8.70 2.42 -2.22
N LYS A 101 -9.40 1.59 -1.44
CA LYS A 101 -10.72 1.85 -0.90
C LYS A 101 -10.63 1.86 0.62
N VAL A 102 -11.10 2.93 1.24
CA VAL A 102 -11.10 3.10 2.70
C VAL A 102 -12.50 3.45 3.17
N GLN A 103 -12.89 2.85 4.30
CA GLN A 103 -14.08 3.19 5.06
C GLN A 103 -13.65 3.53 6.48
N PHE A 104 -14.04 4.71 6.96
CA PHE A 104 -13.74 5.15 8.33
C PHE A 104 -14.86 4.73 9.28
N SER A 105 -14.52 4.38 10.52
CA SER A 105 -15.49 4.00 11.54
C SER A 105 -16.38 5.15 12.01
N VAL A 106 -15.92 6.37 11.81
CA VAL A 106 -16.65 7.60 12.10
C VAL A 106 -17.28 8.15 10.82
N CYS A 107 -18.57 8.49 10.91
CA CYS A 107 -19.27 9.20 9.85
C CYS A 107 -18.86 10.67 9.88
N TYR A 108 -18.41 11.21 8.75
CA TYR A 108 -18.23 12.64 8.56
C TYR A 108 -19.35 13.16 7.65
N PRO A 109 -20.58 13.37 8.18
CA PRO A 109 -21.75 13.66 7.36
C PRO A 109 -21.65 14.98 6.57
N GLU A 110 -20.76 15.90 6.97
CA GLU A 110 -20.67 17.23 6.38
C GLU A 110 -19.34 17.55 5.68
N ILE A 111 -18.33 16.69 5.78
CA ILE A 111 -17.03 16.98 5.16
C ILE A 111 -17.10 16.54 3.69
N LYS A 112 -17.55 17.46 2.83
CA LYS A 112 -17.18 17.45 1.40
C LYS A 112 -15.67 17.69 1.31
N MET A 113 -14.88 16.65 1.56
CA MET A 113 -13.44 16.74 1.40
C MET A 113 -13.17 17.07 -0.08
N PRO A 114 -12.55 18.24 -0.39
CA PRO A 114 -12.28 18.58 -1.76
C PRO A 114 -11.43 17.48 -2.40
N CYS A 115 -11.83 16.99 -3.58
CA CYS A 115 -11.08 15.96 -4.31
C CYS A 115 -9.59 16.34 -4.51
N THR A 116 -9.26 17.62 -4.44
CA THR A 116 -7.88 18.15 -4.48
C THR A 116 -7.03 17.68 -3.29
N ARG A 117 -7.54 17.75 -2.06
CA ARG A 117 -6.82 17.30 -0.85
C ARG A 117 -6.54 15.79 -0.86
N LEU A 118 -7.48 15.00 -1.39
CA LEU A 118 -7.28 13.56 -1.54
C LEU A 118 -6.19 13.25 -2.59
N LYS A 119 -6.20 13.97 -3.72
CA LYS A 119 -5.18 13.84 -4.77
C LYS A 119 -3.79 14.23 -4.25
N GLU A 120 -3.68 15.32 -3.49
CA GLU A 120 -2.44 15.76 -2.85
C GLU A 120 -1.93 14.74 -1.83
N HIS A 121 -2.82 14.16 -1.03
CA HIS A 121 -2.47 13.11 -0.09
C HIS A 121 -1.89 11.89 -0.80
N PHE A 122 -2.55 11.40 -1.86
CA PHE A 122 -2.01 10.31 -2.67
C PHE A 122 -0.70 10.68 -3.38
N LYS A 123 -0.54 11.93 -3.82
CA LYS A 123 0.72 12.43 -4.39
C LYS A 123 1.84 12.45 -3.35
N SER A 124 1.56 12.83 -2.11
CA SER A 124 2.53 12.81 -1.00
C SER A 124 2.91 11.39 -0.61
N LEU A 125 1.93 10.49 -0.49
CA LEU A 125 2.18 9.05 -0.27
C LEU A 125 3.07 8.47 -1.37
N ARG A 126 2.77 8.81 -2.63
CA ARG A 126 3.61 8.47 -3.78
C ARG A 126 5.04 8.98 -3.58
N GLN A 127 5.26 10.26 -3.30
CA GLN A 127 6.62 10.80 -3.12
C GLN A 127 7.39 10.09 -1.99
N LYS A 128 6.73 9.80 -0.87
CA LYS A 128 7.35 9.06 0.24
C LYS A 128 7.71 7.63 -0.15
N PHE A 129 6.83 6.95 -0.88
CA PHE A 129 7.09 5.60 -1.36
C PHE A 129 8.27 5.58 -2.34
N ILE A 130 8.31 6.51 -3.31
CA ILE A 130 9.41 6.64 -4.26
C ILE A 130 10.72 6.90 -3.52
N HIS A 131 10.75 7.88 -2.61
CA HIS A 131 11.93 8.21 -1.82
C HIS A 131 12.46 6.99 -1.06
N HIS A 132 11.57 6.25 -0.39
CA HIS A 132 11.96 5.06 0.37
C HIS A 132 12.44 3.92 -0.53
N ALA A 133 11.77 3.67 -1.66
CA ALA A 133 12.18 2.65 -2.63
C ALA A 133 13.54 2.97 -3.27
N THR A 134 13.81 4.25 -3.60
CA THR A 134 15.10 4.66 -4.15
C THR A 134 16.23 4.56 -3.13
N HIS A 135 15.99 4.92 -1.87
CA HIS A 135 17.02 4.78 -0.83
C HIS A 135 17.30 3.31 -0.48
N ALA A 136 16.29 2.45 -0.50
CA ALA A 136 16.47 1.01 -0.31
C ALA A 136 17.25 0.34 -1.45
N ALA A 137 17.18 0.87 -2.68
CA ALA A 137 17.94 0.38 -3.82
C ALA A 137 19.41 0.84 -3.85
N ILE A 138 19.74 1.98 -3.22
CA ILE A 138 21.11 2.53 -3.15
C ILE A 138 21.92 1.92 -1.98
N ALA A 139 21.24 1.32 -1.00
CA ALA A 139 21.85 0.78 0.21
C ALA A 139 22.30 -0.69 0.10
N ASN A 140 22.16 -1.32 -1.08
CA ASN A 140 22.60 -2.70 -1.35
C ASN A 140 23.65 -2.71 -2.46
#